data_AF-A0A7X2S830-F1
#
_entry.id   AF-A0A7X2S830-F1
#
_cell.length_a   1.000
_cell.length_b   1.000
_cell.length_c   1.000
_cell.angle_alpha   90.00
_cell.angle_beta   90.00
_cell.angle_gamma   90.00
#
_symmetry.space_group_name_H-M   'P 1'
#
loop_
_entity.id
_entity.type
_entity.pdbx_description
1 polymer ?
#
loop_
_entity_poly.entity_id
_entity_poly.type
_entity_poly.pdbx_seq_one_letter_code
_entity_poly.pdbx_strand_id
1 'polypeptide(L)'
;MNYSEFTNSNNWIGGFYELRIEFHPVGDNKRVNDALIALHTIKFFNGLWKERQDFQSNSISLPIIMDDESADQFYGTLNLTDGTTLPCLISLIRIEGESDWLDLSIPQASLELFYPYEYPLTKELNPWLTKIEDMFLRIAEIIYNHSPFELAMIGEEVSGDTNQNEITIEDLEKITCILPISLQKRLGVQGKGEELSKQLRLYN
;
A
#
# COMPACT_ATOMS: atom_id res chain seq x y z
N MET A 1 12.01 -1.58 15.71
CA MET A 1 12.39 -2.89 15.16
C MET A 1 13.90 -2.96 14.98
N ASN A 2 14.52 -4.07 15.37
CA ASN A 2 15.95 -4.35 15.16
C ASN A 2 16.18 -5.36 14.01
N TYR A 3 17.45 -5.58 13.64
CA TYR A 3 17.83 -6.48 12.53
C TYR A 3 17.35 -7.93 12.73
N SER A 4 17.49 -8.49 13.94
CA SER A 4 17.05 -9.87 14.20
C SER A 4 15.54 -10.03 14.10
N GLU A 5 14.76 -9.05 14.56
CA GLU A 5 13.31 -9.02 14.39
C GLU A 5 12.94 -8.91 12.91
N PHE A 6 13.58 -8.00 12.17
CA PHE A 6 13.29 -7.77 10.77
C PHE A 6 13.65 -8.98 9.89
N THR A 7 14.76 -9.67 10.15
CA THR A 7 15.20 -10.79 9.31
C THR A 7 14.57 -12.14 9.68
N ASN A 8 13.93 -12.25 10.84
CA ASN A 8 13.29 -13.48 11.29
C ASN A 8 12.12 -13.85 10.37
N SER A 9 12.21 -15.01 9.70
CA SER A 9 11.16 -15.51 8.80
C SER A 9 9.80 -15.62 9.47
N ASN A 10 9.73 -15.93 10.76
CA ASN A 10 8.46 -16.09 11.47
C ASN A 10 7.68 -14.77 11.61
N ASN A 11 8.31 -13.62 11.34
CA ASN A 11 7.64 -12.32 11.34
C ASN A 11 7.09 -11.96 9.95
N TRP A 12 7.35 -12.77 8.91
CA TRP A 12 6.94 -12.55 7.51
C TRP A 12 6.01 -13.65 6.98
N ILE A 13 5.30 -14.35 7.87
CA ILE A 13 4.35 -15.41 7.52
C ILE A 13 2.91 -14.94 7.78
N GLY A 14 1.96 -15.76 7.32
CA GLY A 14 0.54 -15.48 7.43
C GLY A 14 0.07 -14.64 6.25
N GLY A 15 -1.01 -13.89 6.48
CA GLY A 15 -1.48 -12.89 5.52
C GLY A 15 -0.85 -11.53 5.72
N PHE A 16 -1.34 -10.56 4.96
CA PHE A 16 -0.91 -9.16 5.00
C PHE A 16 -2.07 -8.21 5.20
N TYR A 17 -1.76 -7.07 5.81
CA TYR A 17 -2.61 -5.88 5.77
C TYR A 17 -1.95 -4.83 4.89
N GLU A 18 -2.66 -4.35 3.88
CA GLU A 18 -2.04 -3.78 2.69
C GLU A 18 -2.63 -2.42 2.32
N LEU A 19 -1.80 -1.60 1.70
CA LEU A 19 -2.20 -0.54 0.79
C LEU A 19 -1.84 -0.98 -0.63
N ARG A 20 -2.82 -1.08 -1.51
CA ARG A 20 -2.66 -1.43 -2.92
C ARG A 20 -2.98 -0.22 -3.80
N ILE A 21 -2.10 0.14 -4.73
CA ILE A 21 -2.25 1.29 -5.63
C ILE A 21 -2.17 0.83 -7.09
N GLU A 22 -3.16 1.21 -7.88
CA GLU A 22 -3.27 0.88 -9.30
C GLU A 22 -2.80 2.03 -10.21
N PHE A 23 -1.89 1.73 -11.13
CA PHE A 23 -1.50 2.60 -12.23
C PHE A 23 -1.96 2.01 -13.57
N HIS A 24 -2.95 2.65 -14.18
CA HIS A 24 -3.55 2.26 -15.44
C HIS A 24 -3.38 3.39 -16.49
N PRO A 25 -3.06 3.10 -17.76
CA PRO A 25 -2.78 1.76 -18.32
C PRO A 25 -1.43 1.20 -17.84
N VAL A 26 -1.29 -0.12 -17.92
CA VAL A 26 -0.04 -0.86 -17.69
C VAL A 26 1.12 -0.36 -18.56
N GLY A 27 2.36 -0.45 -18.06
CA GLY A 27 3.57 -0.27 -18.86
C GLY A 27 4.29 1.07 -18.64
N ASP A 28 3.78 1.93 -17.78
CA ASP A 28 4.38 3.25 -17.51
C ASP A 28 5.41 3.17 -16.39
N ASN A 29 6.62 2.70 -16.75
CA ASN A 29 7.76 2.66 -15.84
C ASN A 29 8.04 4.02 -15.17
N LYS A 30 7.75 5.15 -15.84
CA LYS A 30 7.98 6.46 -15.25
C LYS A 30 7.00 6.72 -14.10
N ARG A 31 5.71 6.43 -14.28
CA ARG A 31 4.69 6.59 -13.23
C ARG A 31 4.99 5.74 -12.00
N VAL A 32 5.37 4.48 -12.18
CA VAL A 32 5.74 3.60 -11.06
C VAL A 32 6.97 4.15 -10.33
N ASN A 33 8.00 4.59 -11.06
CA ASN A 33 9.19 5.17 -10.45
C ASN A 33 8.93 6.50 -9.75
N ASP A 34 8.07 7.36 -10.30
CA ASP A 34 7.66 8.60 -9.63
C ASP A 34 6.94 8.30 -8.30
N ALA A 35 6.13 7.23 -8.24
CA ALA A 35 5.52 6.77 -7.00
C ALA A 35 6.54 6.25 -5.98
N LEU A 36 7.55 5.49 -6.41
CA LEU A 36 8.63 5.01 -5.55
C LEU A 36 9.52 6.16 -5.04
N ILE A 37 9.81 7.15 -5.89
CA ILE A 37 10.53 8.37 -5.48
C ILE A 37 9.71 9.09 -4.42
N ALA A 38 8.40 9.25 -4.63
CA ALA A 38 7.51 9.88 -3.66
C ALA A 38 7.53 9.12 -2.33
N LEU A 39 7.38 7.79 -2.35
CA LEU A 39 7.48 6.92 -1.17
C LEU A 39 8.81 7.09 -0.43
N HIS A 40 9.93 7.13 -1.16
CA HIS A 40 11.27 7.31 -0.58
C HIS A 40 11.47 8.70 0.05
N THR A 41 10.65 9.71 -0.29
CA THR A 41 10.70 11.04 0.35
C THR A 41 9.91 11.12 1.67
N ILE A 42 9.12 10.08 1.98
CA ILE A 42 8.27 10.06 3.17
C ILE A 42 9.13 9.82 4.42
N LYS A 43 9.12 10.77 5.36
CA LYS A 43 9.94 10.71 6.59
C LYS A 43 9.69 9.48 7.47
N PHE A 44 8.52 8.88 7.36
CA PHE A 44 8.12 7.71 8.13
C PHE A 44 8.22 6.40 7.33
N PHE A 45 8.76 6.46 6.11
CA PHE A 45 9.15 5.28 5.35
C PHE A 45 10.69 5.19 5.32
N ASN A 46 11.23 3.98 5.35
CA ASN A 46 12.65 3.73 5.18
C ASN A 46 12.86 2.36 4.53
N GLY A 47 13.71 2.29 3.49
CA GLY A 47 14.06 1.04 2.83
C GLY A 47 14.07 1.14 1.31
N LEU A 48 13.38 0.19 0.65
CA LEU A 48 13.66 -0.31 -0.70
C LEU A 48 14.91 -1.21 -0.72
N TRP A 49 14.99 -2.13 0.22
CA TRP A 49 16.02 -3.17 0.29
C TRP A 49 15.66 -4.33 -0.63
N LYS A 50 16.64 -4.92 -1.34
CA LYS A 50 16.35 -6.05 -2.25
C LYS A 50 16.04 -7.31 -1.47
N GLU A 51 16.84 -7.60 -0.45
CA GLU A 51 16.65 -8.74 0.42
C GLU A 51 16.39 -8.29 1.86
N ARG A 52 15.78 -9.14 2.68
CA ARG A 52 15.55 -8.82 4.11
C ARG A 52 16.86 -8.61 4.87
N GLN A 53 17.92 -9.29 4.45
CA GLN A 53 19.26 -9.18 5.02
C GLN A 53 19.91 -7.81 4.74
N ASP A 54 19.36 -7.04 3.80
CA ASP A 54 19.82 -5.68 3.51
C ASP A 54 19.21 -4.62 4.45
N PHE A 55 18.48 -5.03 5.50
CA PHE A 55 17.89 -4.13 6.48
C PHE A 55 18.91 -3.11 7.02
N GLN A 56 18.60 -1.82 6.86
CA GLN A 56 19.47 -0.68 7.22
C GLN A 56 20.84 -0.67 6.53
N SER A 57 21.01 -1.42 5.44
CA SER A 57 22.17 -1.37 4.56
C SER A 57 21.86 -0.49 3.33
N ASN A 58 22.24 -0.92 2.12
CA ASN A 58 22.01 -0.18 0.89
C ASN A 58 20.63 -0.48 0.32
N SER A 59 19.83 0.56 0.13
CA SER A 59 18.62 0.49 -0.70
C SER A 59 19.00 0.32 -2.18
N ILE A 60 18.08 -0.26 -2.94
CA ILE A 60 18.17 -0.29 -4.40
C ILE A 60 18.20 1.12 -4.98
N SER A 61 18.81 1.27 -6.15
CA SER A 61 18.82 2.54 -6.87
C SER A 61 17.58 2.66 -7.75
N LEU A 62 16.96 3.84 -7.74
CA LEU A 62 15.92 4.23 -8.69
C LEU A 62 16.57 4.92 -9.91
N PRO A 63 15.99 4.82 -11.12
CA PRO A 63 14.77 4.10 -11.43
C PRO A 63 14.99 2.59 -11.56
N ILE A 64 13.95 1.82 -11.25
CA ILE A 64 13.84 0.40 -11.57
C ILE A 64 13.19 0.21 -12.95
N ILE A 65 13.53 -0.90 -13.62
CA ILE A 65 12.93 -1.28 -14.89
C ILE A 65 12.12 -2.54 -14.62
N MET A 66 10.80 -2.46 -14.85
CA MET A 66 9.92 -3.61 -14.76
C MET A 66 9.84 -4.28 -16.14
N ASP A 67 10.05 -5.59 -16.16
CA ASP A 67 9.80 -6.43 -17.33
C ASP A 67 8.28 -6.64 -17.52
N ASP A 68 7.88 -7.09 -18.71
CA ASP A 68 6.50 -7.50 -18.97
C ASP A 68 6.16 -8.73 -18.10
N GLU A 69 4.95 -8.78 -17.55
CA GLU A 69 4.51 -9.83 -16.61
C GLU A 69 5.49 -10.09 -15.45
N SER A 70 5.79 -9.03 -14.68
CA SER A 70 6.75 -9.10 -13.57
C SER A 70 6.10 -8.88 -12.21
N ALA A 71 6.72 -9.46 -11.18
CA ALA A 71 6.42 -9.22 -9.78
C ALA A 71 7.72 -9.03 -9.00
N ASP A 72 8.17 -7.79 -8.90
CA ASP A 72 9.37 -7.42 -8.15
C ASP A 72 9.02 -7.14 -6.68
N GLN A 73 9.83 -7.67 -5.78
CA GLN A 73 9.67 -7.46 -4.34
C GLN A 73 10.88 -6.73 -3.74
N PHE A 74 10.57 -5.83 -2.81
CA PHE A 74 11.52 -5.11 -1.99
C PHE A 74 11.03 -5.05 -0.55
N TYR A 75 11.91 -4.65 0.36
CA TYR A 75 11.62 -4.59 1.78
C TYR A 75 11.85 -3.19 2.33
N GLY A 76 11.05 -2.83 3.32
CA GLY A 76 11.10 -1.53 3.96
C GLY A 76 10.53 -1.57 5.37
N THR A 77 10.47 -0.41 5.98
CA THR A 77 9.88 -0.18 7.28
C THR A 77 9.01 1.05 7.28
N LEU A 78 7.99 1.00 8.12
CA LEU A 78 7.03 2.06 8.33
C LEU A 78 7.05 2.47 9.81
N ASN A 79 7.31 3.75 10.07
CA ASN A 79 7.39 4.32 11.40
C ASN A 79 6.08 5.01 11.77
N LEU A 80 5.32 4.41 12.66
CA LEU A 80 4.08 4.98 13.17
C LEU A 80 4.35 6.15 14.12
N THR A 81 3.33 6.98 14.31
CA THR A 81 3.43 8.20 15.15
C THR A 81 3.64 7.90 16.63
N ASP A 82 3.35 6.68 17.08
CA ASP A 82 3.62 6.22 18.45
C ASP A 82 5.05 5.67 18.64
N GLY A 83 5.89 5.73 17.60
CA GLY A 83 7.27 5.25 17.62
C GLY A 83 7.42 3.77 17.25
N THR A 84 6.32 3.07 16.96
CA THR A 84 6.37 1.68 16.47
C THR A 84 6.95 1.65 15.06
N THR A 85 7.89 0.72 14.81
CA THR A 85 8.43 0.46 13.47
C THR A 85 7.93 -0.91 13.00
N LEU A 86 7.13 -0.93 11.94
CA LEU A 86 6.61 -2.14 11.32
C LEU A 86 7.41 -2.50 10.07
N PRO A 87 7.63 -3.79 9.78
CA PRO A 87 8.18 -4.21 8.51
C PRO A 87 7.13 -4.06 7.40
N CYS A 88 7.60 -3.80 6.19
CA CYS A 88 6.76 -3.62 5.02
C CYS A 88 7.39 -4.34 3.83
N LEU A 89 6.60 -5.19 3.17
CA LEU A 89 6.89 -5.72 1.84
C LEU A 89 6.38 -4.68 0.83
N ILE A 90 7.23 -4.34 -0.13
CA ILE A 90 6.89 -3.50 -1.27
C ILE A 90 6.84 -4.41 -2.49
N SER A 91 5.67 -4.59 -3.08
CA SER A 91 5.51 -5.39 -4.30
C SER A 91 5.20 -4.46 -5.47
N LEU A 92 5.86 -4.70 -6.59
CA LEU A 92 5.62 -4.04 -7.86
C LEU A 92 5.22 -5.09 -8.88
N ILE A 93 3.99 -4.98 -9.36
CA ILE A 93 3.40 -6.03 -10.19
C ILE A 93 2.96 -5.40 -11.51
N ARG A 94 3.40 -5.98 -12.63
CA ARG A 94 2.94 -5.62 -13.97
C ARG A 94 2.12 -6.77 -14.52
N ILE A 95 0.85 -6.52 -14.83
CA ILE A 95 -0.04 -7.51 -15.44
C ILE A 95 -0.39 -7.04 -16.86
N GLU A 96 0.04 -7.81 -17.87
CA GLU A 96 -0.20 -7.46 -19.27
C GLU A 96 -1.70 -7.32 -19.56
N GLY A 97 -2.08 -6.24 -20.25
CA GLY A 97 -3.47 -5.94 -20.57
C GLY A 97 -4.30 -5.36 -19.42
N GLU A 98 -3.74 -5.25 -18.21
CA GLU A 98 -4.41 -4.67 -17.05
C GLU A 98 -3.72 -3.37 -16.59
N SER A 99 -2.97 -3.43 -15.49
CA SER A 99 -2.39 -2.29 -14.78
C SER A 99 -1.04 -2.64 -14.16
N ASP A 100 -0.26 -1.61 -13.85
CA ASP A 100 0.86 -1.71 -12.93
C ASP A 100 0.35 -1.50 -11.49
N TRP A 101 0.89 -2.21 -10.52
CA TRP A 101 0.48 -2.15 -9.12
C TRP A 101 1.67 -1.89 -8.21
N LEU A 102 1.43 -1.08 -7.18
CA LEU A 102 2.33 -0.88 -6.05
C LEU A 102 1.60 -1.27 -4.77
N ASP A 103 2.10 -2.32 -4.11
CA ASP A 103 1.57 -2.79 -2.84
C ASP A 103 2.55 -2.48 -1.71
N LEU A 104 2.02 -1.98 -0.59
CA LEU A 104 2.72 -1.85 0.68
C LEU A 104 2.03 -2.75 1.70
N SER A 105 2.64 -3.88 1.99
CA SER A 105 2.03 -4.96 2.76
C SER A 105 2.75 -5.14 4.09
N ILE A 106 2.01 -5.09 5.20
CA ILE A 106 2.53 -5.37 6.54
C ILE A 106 2.15 -6.80 6.91
N PRO A 107 3.11 -7.70 7.18
CA PRO A 107 2.80 -9.08 7.57
C PRO A 107 1.98 -9.12 8.86
N GLN A 108 0.90 -9.90 8.89
CA GLN A 108 0.06 -10.04 10.09
C GLN A 108 0.83 -10.61 11.28
N ALA A 109 1.75 -11.57 11.06
CA ALA A 109 2.62 -12.09 12.12
C ALA A 109 3.48 -10.99 12.78
N SER A 110 3.82 -9.94 12.02
CA SER A 110 4.47 -8.76 12.60
C SER A 110 3.49 -7.90 13.40
N LEU A 111 2.24 -7.75 12.96
CA LEU A 111 1.21 -7.03 13.74
C LEU A 111 0.96 -7.70 15.10
N GLU A 112 0.88 -9.03 15.13
CA GLU A 112 0.76 -9.84 16.35
C GLU A 112 1.91 -9.61 17.35
N LEU A 113 3.11 -9.27 16.87
CA LEU A 113 4.27 -8.98 17.72
C LEU A 113 4.14 -7.63 18.44
N PHE A 114 3.54 -6.62 17.79
CA PHE A 114 3.49 -5.24 18.30
C PHE A 114 2.16 -4.87 18.95
N TYR A 115 1.09 -5.60 18.67
CA TYR A 115 -0.25 -5.25 19.10
C TYR A 115 -1.01 -6.45 19.70
N PRO A 116 -1.98 -6.20 20.61
CA PRO A 116 -2.95 -7.21 20.98
C PRO A 116 -3.83 -7.50 19.77
N TYR A 117 -3.53 -8.60 19.08
CA TYR A 117 -4.14 -9.00 17.82
C TYR A 117 -5.30 -9.97 18.07
N GLU A 118 -6.45 -9.68 17.47
CA GLU A 118 -7.63 -10.56 17.48
C GLU A 118 -8.14 -10.77 16.05
N TYR A 119 -8.56 -12.00 15.72
CA TYR A 119 -9.12 -12.32 14.40
C TYR A 119 -10.65 -12.40 14.47
N PRO A 120 -11.41 -11.90 13.47
CA PRO A 120 -10.97 -11.28 12.21
C PRO A 120 -10.33 -9.89 12.36
N LEU A 121 -9.46 -9.52 11.41
CA LEU A 121 -8.71 -8.25 11.43
C LEU A 121 -9.59 -7.05 11.08
N THR A 122 -10.44 -6.67 12.04
CA THR A 122 -11.39 -5.57 11.94
C THR A 122 -11.06 -4.46 12.95
N LYS A 123 -11.45 -3.22 12.65
CA LYS A 123 -11.25 -2.07 13.57
C LYS A 123 -12.00 -2.19 14.90
N GLU A 124 -13.09 -2.97 14.95
CA GLU A 124 -13.84 -3.23 16.18
C GLU A 124 -13.02 -4.07 17.17
N LEU A 125 -12.42 -5.16 16.67
CA LEU A 125 -11.59 -6.06 17.49
C LEU A 125 -10.16 -5.51 17.67
N ASN A 126 -9.67 -4.73 16.71
CA ASN A 126 -8.31 -4.20 16.68
C ASN A 126 -8.29 -2.68 16.45
N PRO A 127 -8.65 -1.85 17.44
CA PRO A 127 -8.72 -0.38 17.27
C PRO A 127 -7.39 0.28 16.86
N TRP A 128 -6.26 -0.42 17.02
CA TRP A 128 -4.95 0.05 16.57
C TRP A 128 -4.81 0.07 15.04
N LEU A 129 -5.65 -0.66 14.29
CA LEU A 129 -5.68 -0.65 12.82
C LEU A 129 -5.86 0.75 12.24
N THR A 130 -6.66 1.61 12.90
CA THR A 130 -6.86 3.00 12.46
C THR A 130 -5.55 3.75 12.27
N LYS A 131 -4.53 3.49 13.11
CA LYS A 131 -3.21 4.13 12.97
C LYS A 131 -2.47 3.70 11.71
N ILE A 132 -2.66 2.44 11.30
CA ILE A 132 -2.06 1.87 10.11
C ILE A 132 -2.80 2.39 8.87
N GLU A 133 -4.14 2.41 8.91
CA GLU A 133 -4.97 3.02 7.86
C GLU A 133 -4.61 4.50 7.67
N ASP A 134 -4.52 5.29 8.73
CA ASP A 134 -4.12 6.71 8.69
C ASP A 134 -2.75 6.90 8.03
N MET A 135 -1.81 6.00 8.32
CA MET A 135 -0.49 6.03 7.70
C MET A 135 -0.56 5.68 6.21
N PHE A 136 -1.31 4.66 5.82
CA PHE A 136 -1.52 4.28 4.43
C PHE A 136 -2.24 5.37 3.64
N LEU A 137 -3.26 6.01 4.21
CA LEU A 137 -3.94 7.16 3.63
C LEU A 137 -2.95 8.29 3.30
N ARG A 138 -2.08 8.63 4.24
CA ARG A 138 -1.05 9.66 4.03
C ARG A 138 -0.06 9.27 2.94
N ILE A 139 0.31 7.98 2.84
CA ILE A 139 1.19 7.50 1.77
C ILE A 139 0.49 7.64 0.42
N ALA A 140 -0.76 7.19 0.32
CA ALA A 140 -1.54 7.29 -0.91
C ALA A 140 -1.69 8.75 -1.37
N GLU A 141 -2.00 9.68 -0.48
CA GLU A 141 -2.07 11.12 -0.81
C GLU A 141 -0.73 11.68 -1.32
N ILE A 142 0.39 11.31 -0.69
CA ILE A 142 1.72 11.75 -1.10
C ILE A 142 2.08 11.17 -2.47
N ILE A 143 1.82 9.88 -2.69
CA ILE A 143 2.06 9.22 -3.97
C ILE A 143 1.19 9.89 -5.05
N TYR A 144 -0.12 10.05 -4.82
CA TYR A 144 -1.02 10.66 -5.80
C TYR A 144 -0.60 12.07 -6.22
N ASN A 145 -0.03 12.86 -5.30
CA ASN A 145 0.46 14.19 -5.61
C ASN A 145 1.66 14.20 -6.58
N HIS A 146 2.42 13.11 -6.67
CA HIS A 146 3.61 13.00 -7.52
C HIS A 146 3.37 12.10 -8.75
N SER A 147 2.61 11.03 -8.56
CA SER A 147 2.21 10.06 -9.56
C SER A 147 0.72 9.72 -9.31
N PRO A 148 -0.21 10.45 -9.94
CA PRO A 148 -1.62 10.14 -9.84
C PRO A 148 -1.88 8.68 -10.22
N PHE A 149 -2.78 8.02 -9.48
CA PHE A 149 -3.20 6.64 -9.67
C PHE A 149 -4.69 6.57 -9.99
N GLU A 150 -5.19 5.41 -10.42
CA GLU A 150 -6.58 5.22 -10.83
C GLU A 150 -7.47 4.68 -9.71
N LEU A 151 -6.90 3.88 -8.81
CA LEU A 151 -7.55 3.32 -7.63
C LEU A 151 -6.50 3.05 -6.55
N ALA A 152 -6.85 3.24 -5.29
CA ALA A 152 -6.11 2.60 -4.20
C ALA A 152 -7.07 1.96 -3.19
N MET A 153 -6.62 0.88 -2.56
CA MET A 153 -7.40 0.06 -1.63
C MET A 153 -6.58 -0.21 -0.37
N ILE A 154 -7.26 -0.30 0.77
CA ILE A 154 -6.66 -0.64 2.05
C ILE A 154 -7.43 -1.81 2.67
N GLY A 155 -6.73 -2.84 3.16
CA GLY A 155 -7.37 -3.93 3.86
C GLY A 155 -6.50 -5.17 4.01
N GLU A 156 -7.09 -6.22 4.58
CA GLU A 156 -6.51 -7.55 4.64
C GLU A 156 -6.57 -8.19 3.25
N GLU A 157 -5.42 -8.58 2.69
CA GLU A 157 -5.33 -9.31 1.41
C GLU A 157 -6.11 -8.67 0.25
N VAL A 158 -6.14 -7.33 0.16
CA VAL A 158 -6.86 -6.60 -0.91
C VAL A 158 -6.22 -6.76 -2.30
N SER A 159 -5.07 -7.42 -2.35
CA SER A 159 -4.42 -7.82 -3.60
C SER A 159 -5.25 -8.82 -4.40
N GLY A 160 -5.76 -8.35 -5.54
CA GLY A 160 -6.58 -9.16 -6.46
C GLY A 160 -8.09 -8.99 -6.30
N ASP A 161 -8.56 -8.11 -5.41
CA ASP A 161 -9.99 -7.89 -5.17
C ASP A 161 -10.71 -7.26 -6.37
N THR A 162 -10.23 -6.10 -6.84
CA THR A 162 -10.84 -5.37 -7.96
C THR A 162 -9.84 -4.40 -8.60
N ASN A 163 -10.26 -3.71 -9.65
CA ASN A 163 -9.51 -2.67 -10.35
C ASN A 163 -10.43 -1.51 -10.75
N GLN A 164 -9.85 -0.43 -11.28
CA GLN A 164 -10.59 0.77 -11.62
C GLN A 164 -11.69 0.52 -12.67
N ASN A 165 -11.56 -0.49 -13.53
CA ASN A 165 -12.58 -0.84 -14.52
C ASN A 165 -13.76 -1.61 -13.91
N GLU A 166 -13.47 -2.52 -12.98
CA GLU A 166 -14.42 -3.49 -12.44
C GLU A 166 -15.11 -3.03 -11.16
N ILE A 167 -14.47 -2.15 -10.37
CA ILE A 167 -15.01 -1.68 -9.10
C ILE A 167 -16.42 -1.10 -9.26
N THR A 168 -17.30 -1.50 -8.34
CA THR A 168 -18.70 -1.13 -8.27
C THR A 168 -19.03 -0.34 -7.00
N ILE A 169 -20.26 0.15 -6.88
CA ILE A 169 -20.73 0.82 -5.66
C ILE A 169 -20.82 -0.17 -4.48
N GLU A 170 -21.18 -1.43 -4.74
CA GLU A 170 -21.27 -2.46 -3.70
C GLU A 170 -19.90 -2.79 -3.09
N ASP A 171 -18.84 -2.66 -3.87
CA ASP A 171 -17.46 -2.87 -3.39
C ASP A 171 -17.04 -1.75 -2.43
N LEU A 172 -17.53 -0.52 -2.63
CA LEU A 172 -17.28 0.61 -1.71
C LEU A 172 -17.91 0.43 -0.33
N GLU A 173 -18.84 -0.52 -0.17
CA GLU A 173 -19.43 -0.88 1.12
C GLU A 173 -18.67 -2.01 1.84
N LYS A 174 -17.73 -2.67 1.15
CA LYS A 174 -17.02 -3.86 1.63
C LYS A 174 -15.53 -3.62 1.82
N ILE A 175 -14.94 -2.76 0.99
CA ILE A 175 -13.49 -2.53 0.93
C ILE A 175 -13.23 -1.04 1.20
N THR A 176 -12.15 -0.77 1.93
CA THR A 176 -11.70 0.62 2.10
C THR A 176 -11.01 1.08 0.82
N CYS A 177 -11.60 2.06 0.14
CA CYS A 177 -11.16 2.53 -1.18
C CYS A 177 -10.85 4.03 -1.19
N ILE A 178 -9.80 4.40 -1.91
CA ILE A 178 -9.40 5.79 -2.17
C ILE A 178 -9.58 6.06 -3.65
N LEU A 179 -10.58 6.88 -3.98
CA LEU A 179 -10.97 7.11 -5.38
C LEU A 179 -10.52 8.48 -5.86
N PRO A 180 -9.88 8.61 -7.03
CA PRO A 180 -9.71 9.88 -7.71
C PRO A 180 -11.03 10.39 -8.30
N ILE A 181 -11.09 11.70 -8.57
CA ILE A 181 -12.31 12.38 -9.03
C ILE A 181 -12.91 11.78 -10.31
N SER A 182 -12.09 11.23 -11.21
CA SER A 182 -12.53 10.53 -12.42
C SER A 182 -13.35 9.29 -12.09
N LEU A 183 -12.86 8.46 -11.17
CA LEU A 183 -13.51 7.23 -10.74
C LEU A 183 -14.77 7.51 -9.92
N GLN A 184 -14.73 8.53 -9.05
CA GLN A 184 -15.93 9.01 -8.34
C GLN A 184 -17.06 9.44 -9.28
N LYS A 185 -16.72 10.14 -10.39
CA LYS A 185 -17.67 10.55 -11.42
C LYS A 185 -18.27 9.34 -12.14
N ARG A 186 -17.42 8.38 -12.54
CA ARG A 186 -17.84 7.15 -13.21
C ARG A 186 -18.87 6.38 -12.38
N LEU A 187 -18.65 6.30 -11.07
CA LEU A 187 -19.53 5.60 -10.13
C LEU A 187 -20.71 6.45 -9.61
N GLY A 188 -20.76 7.76 -9.90
CA GLY A 188 -21.82 8.64 -9.42
C GLY A 188 -21.82 8.83 -7.89
N VAL A 189 -20.65 8.72 -7.26
CA VAL A 189 -20.47 8.80 -5.78
C VAL A 189 -19.78 10.09 -5.33
N GLN A 190 -19.66 11.08 -6.21
CA GLN A 190 -19.10 12.38 -5.87
C GLN A 190 -19.83 12.99 -4.66
N GLY A 191 -19.07 13.50 -3.69
CA GLY A 191 -19.63 14.11 -2.48
C GLY A 191 -20.05 13.10 -1.39
N LYS A 192 -20.00 11.79 -1.67
CA LYS A 192 -20.05 10.73 -0.64
C LYS A 192 -18.64 10.42 -0.14
N GLY A 193 -18.51 9.83 1.04
CA GLY A 193 -17.20 9.54 1.64
C GLY A 193 -16.48 10.78 2.18
N GLU A 194 -15.32 10.55 2.76
CA GLU A 194 -14.46 11.61 3.32
C GLU A 194 -13.60 12.25 2.23
N GLU A 195 -13.49 13.58 2.24
CA GLU A 195 -12.66 14.31 1.27
C GLU A 195 -11.21 14.35 1.73
N LEU A 196 -10.31 13.91 0.84
CA LEU A 196 -8.87 13.95 1.02
C LEU A 196 -8.25 15.02 0.10
N SER A 197 -6.93 15.20 0.17
CA SER A 197 -6.22 16.13 -0.71
C SER A 197 -6.42 15.80 -2.20
N LYS A 198 -6.26 16.81 -3.06
CA LYS A 198 -6.35 16.69 -4.53
C LYS A 198 -7.67 16.08 -5.03
N GLN A 199 -8.77 16.26 -4.29
CA GLN A 199 -10.08 15.72 -4.62
C GLN A 199 -10.14 14.18 -4.60
N LEU A 200 -9.17 13.52 -3.97
CA LEU A 200 -9.32 12.13 -3.58
C LEU A 200 -10.47 12.01 -2.57
N ARG A 201 -11.12 10.85 -2.53
CA ARG A 201 -12.13 10.55 -1.51
C ARG A 201 -11.95 9.15 -0.96
N LEU A 202 -12.05 9.04 0.37
CA LEU A 202 -12.06 7.78 1.10
C LEU A 202 -13.49 7.26 1.26
N TYR A 203 -13.66 5.98 0.99
CA TYR A 203 -14.87 5.20 1.23
C TYR A 203 -14.48 4.04 2.14
N ASN A 204 -15.14 3.89 3.29
CA ASN A 204 -14.80 2.93 4.34
C ASN A 204 -16.04 2.45 5.11
#